data_AF-A0A7C1A7J9-F1
#
_entry.id   AF-A0A7C1A7J9-F1
#
_cell.length_a   1.000
_cell.length_b   1.000
_cell.length_c   1.000
_cell.angle_alpha   90.00
_cell.angle_beta   90.00
_cell.angle_gamma   90.00
#
_symmetry.space_group_name_H-M   'P 1'
#
loop_
_entity.id
_entity.type
_entity.pdbx_description
1 polymer ?
#
loop_
_entity_poly.entity_id
_entity_poly.type
_entity_poly.pdbx_seq_one_letter_code
_entity_poly.pdbx_strand_id
1 'polypeptide(L)'
;MIGPPDTFGPGFPFVIVTPLTTSRRGLSLHVEVEASSDTGIDHTSYVRCELIRSISRNRLVHRLGSIGPDASSQVATVIKTLLNY
;
A
#
# COMPACT_ATOMS: atom_id res chain seq x y z
N MET A 1 -2.33 -0.55 -4.68
CA MET A 1 -2.44 -2.02 -4.86
C MET A 1 -1.06 -2.59 -4.57
N ILE A 2 -0.98 -3.76 -3.96
CA ILE A 2 0.28 -4.47 -3.76
C ILE A 2 0.44 -5.54 -4.86
N GLY A 3 1.65 -5.70 -5.35
CA GLY A 3 2.02 -6.71 -6.33
C GLY A 3 1.94 -6.22 -7.77
N PRO A 4 2.51 -6.98 -8.72
CA PRO A 4 2.51 -6.60 -10.12
C PRO A 4 1.06 -6.57 -10.64
N PRO A 5 0.64 -5.51 -11.34
CA PRO A 5 -0.70 -5.46 -11.95
C PRO A 5 -0.92 -6.63 -12.92
N ASP A 6 0.15 -7.15 -13.53
CA ASP A 6 0.10 -8.26 -14.49
C ASP A 6 -0.20 -9.62 -13.83
N THR A 7 0.07 -9.78 -12.54
CA THR A 7 -0.23 -11.01 -11.78
C THR A 7 -1.72 -11.11 -11.44
N PHE A 8 -2.37 -9.96 -11.20
CA PHE A 8 -3.80 -9.87 -10.87
C PHE A 8 -4.53 -9.13 -12.00
N GLY A 9 -4.67 -9.81 -13.14
CA GLY A 9 -5.26 -9.27 -14.35
C GLY A 9 -6.65 -8.61 -14.15
N PRO A 10 -7.14 -7.84 -15.14
CA PRO A 10 -8.35 -7.04 -15.03
C PRO A 10 -9.62 -7.85 -14.69
N GLY A 11 -9.64 -9.16 -14.93
CA GLY A 11 -10.76 -10.05 -14.59
C GLY A 11 -10.80 -10.56 -13.14
N PHE A 12 -9.75 -10.38 -12.33
CA PHE A 12 -9.79 -10.80 -10.93
C PHE A 12 -10.84 -9.99 -10.15
N PRO A 13 -11.66 -10.60 -9.27
CA PRO A 13 -12.74 -9.88 -8.57
C PRO A 13 -12.26 -9.11 -7.32
N PHE A 14 -10.99 -9.28 -6.92
CA PHE A 14 -10.40 -8.66 -5.74
C PHE A 14 -9.00 -8.14 -6.01
N VAL A 15 -8.49 -7.34 -5.07
CA VAL A 15 -7.13 -6.82 -5.04
C VAL A 15 -6.51 -6.99 -3.66
N ILE A 16 -5.19 -7.07 -3.60
CA ILE A 16 -4.44 -7.07 -2.34
C ILE A 16 -3.99 -5.65 -2.01
N VAL A 17 -4.25 -5.22 -0.78
CA VAL A 17 -3.96 -3.86 -0.30
C VAL A 17 -3.42 -3.87 1.12
N THR A 18 -2.69 -2.81 1.47
CA THR A 18 -2.43 -2.39 2.85
C THR A 18 -3.16 -1.07 3.10
N PRO A 19 -3.69 -0.81 4.30
CA PRO A 19 -4.31 0.46 4.63
C PRO A 19 -3.25 1.53 4.95
N LEU A 20 -3.60 2.79 4.65
CA LEU A 20 -2.90 3.99 5.13
C LEU A 20 -3.52 4.51 6.42
N THR A 21 -2.75 5.25 7.20
CA THR A 21 -3.22 6.04 8.35
C THR A 21 -2.34 7.26 8.54
N THR A 22 -2.89 8.39 9.00
CA THR A 22 -2.10 9.55 9.43
C THR A 22 -1.51 9.39 10.83
N SER A 23 -1.97 8.39 11.60
CA SER A 23 -1.47 8.15 12.95
C SER A 23 -0.11 7.45 12.94
N ARG A 24 0.94 8.18 13.32
CA ARG A 24 2.28 7.61 13.50
C ARG A 24 2.33 6.74 14.75
N ARG A 25 2.70 5.46 14.61
CA ARG A 25 2.83 4.52 15.73
C ARG A 25 4.27 4.07 16.03
N GLY A 26 5.24 4.48 15.22
CA GLY A 26 6.65 4.13 15.43
C GLY A 26 6.98 2.65 15.26
N LEU A 27 6.13 1.88 14.57
CA LEU A 27 6.37 0.47 14.30
C LEU A 27 7.29 0.32 13.08
N SER A 28 8.25 -0.61 13.15
CA SER A 28 9.14 -0.93 12.02
C SER A 28 8.40 -1.50 10.80
N LEU A 29 7.16 -1.92 10.99
CA LEU A 29 6.27 -2.43 9.96
C LEU A 29 5.51 -1.31 9.21
N HIS A 30 5.70 -0.06 9.63
CA HIS A 30 5.03 1.09 9.03
C HIS A 30 6.00 1.81 8.08
N VAL A 31 5.54 2.03 6.85
CA VAL A 31 6.30 2.79 5.85
C VAL A 31 5.69 4.17 5.72
N GLU A 32 6.51 5.20 5.95
CA GLU A 32 6.11 6.60 5.80
C GLU A 32 5.95 6.95 4.31
N VAL A 33 4.91 7.71 4.00
CA VAL A 33 4.59 8.22 2.68
C VAL A 33 4.27 9.69 2.83
N GLU A 34 5.10 10.53 2.21
CA GLU A 34 4.92 11.97 2.22
C GLU A 34 3.76 12.42 1.32
N ALA A 35 3.11 13.51 1.73
CA ALA A 35 2.11 14.18 0.92
C ALA A 35 2.78 14.86 -0.28
N SER A 36 2.31 14.53 -1.48
CA SER A 36 2.75 15.16 -2.72
C SER A 36 1.64 15.07 -3.77
N SER A 37 1.81 15.82 -4.87
CA SER A 37 0.94 15.72 -6.03
C SER A 37 0.88 14.31 -6.61
N ASP A 38 1.99 13.56 -6.52
CA ASP A 38 2.08 12.21 -7.08
C ASP A 38 1.37 11.17 -6.21
N THR A 39 1.44 11.32 -4.88
CA THR A 39 0.81 10.40 -3.93
C THR A 39 -0.69 10.67 -3.80
N GLY A 40 -1.12 11.92 -4.01
CA GLY A 40 -2.53 12.32 -3.95
C GLY A 40 -3.13 12.29 -2.55
N ILE A 41 -2.29 12.36 -1.52
CA ILE A 41 -2.70 12.45 -0.11
C ILE A 41 -2.37 13.84 0.45
N ASP A 42 -3.20 14.35 1.35
CA ASP A 42 -3.06 15.70 1.90
C ASP A 42 -2.08 15.79 3.09
N HIS A 43 -1.80 14.66 3.73
CA HIS A 43 -0.96 14.57 4.93
C HIS A 43 -0.03 13.37 4.85
N THR A 44 1.18 13.53 5.41
CA THR A 44 2.10 12.41 5.64
C THR A 44 1.36 11.27 6.33
N SER A 45 1.46 10.09 5.74
CA SER A 45 0.69 8.91 6.12
C SER A 45 1.60 7.69 6.20
N TYR A 46 1.10 6.65 6.86
CA TYR A 46 1.84 5.45 7.16
C TYR A 46 1.13 4.24 6.59
N VAL A 47 1.82 3.51 5.71
CA VAL A 47 1.38 2.21 5.21
C VAL A 47 1.51 1.20 6.34
N ARG A 48 0.41 0.54 6.71
CA ARG A 48 0.40 -0.49 7.75
C ARG A 48 0.58 -1.87 7.13
N CYS A 49 1.84 -2.30 6.96
CA CYS A 49 2.17 -3.54 6.28
C CYS A 49 1.71 -4.81 7.00
N GLU A 50 1.42 -4.74 8.29
CA GLU A 50 0.85 -5.83 9.09
C GLU A 50 -0.63 -6.09 8.79
N LEU A 51 -1.31 -5.17 8.10
CA LEU A 51 -2.75 -5.23 7.81
C LEU A 51 -3.03 -5.53 6.33
N ILE A 52 -2.20 -6.36 5.69
CA ILE A 52 -2.44 -6.84 4.32
C ILE A 52 -3.79 -7.54 4.26
N ARG A 53 -4.58 -7.20 3.24
CA ARG A 53 -5.92 -7.78 3.06
C ARG A 53 -6.31 -7.89 1.60
N SER A 54 -7.10 -8.91 1.30
CA SER A 54 -7.86 -9.00 0.06
C SER A 54 -9.17 -8.21 0.19
N ILE A 55 -9.47 -7.37 -0.78
CA ILE A 55 -10.74 -6.63 -0.85
C ILE A 55 -11.36 -6.77 -2.24
N SER A 56 -12.69 -6.85 -2.31
CA SER A 56 -13.41 -6.76 -3.59
C SER A 56 -13.01 -5.48 -4.34
N ARG A 57 -12.85 -5.58 -5.66
CA ARG A 57 -12.60 -4.41 -6.53
C ARG A 57 -13.68 -3.34 -6.43
N ASN A 58 -14.91 -3.75 -6.12
CA ASN A 58 -16.05 -2.83 -5.94
C ASN A 58 -15.87 -1.88 -4.74
N ARG A 59 -14.90 -2.15 -3.85
CA ARG A 59 -14.56 -1.26 -2.73
C ARG A 59 -13.58 -0.15 -3.12
N LEU A 60 -13.01 -0.20 -4.32
CA LEU A 60 -12.18 0.88 -4.85
C LEU A 60 -13.10 1.93 -5.48
N VAL A 61 -13.06 3.16 -4.95
CA VAL A 61 -13.93 4.25 -5.43
C VAL A 61 -13.22 5.06 -6.54
N HIS A 62 -12.02 5.56 -6.26
CA HIS A 62 -11.19 6.29 -7.21
C HIS A 62 -9.71 6.13 -6.85
N ARG A 63 -8.83 6.36 -7.82
CA ARG A 63 -7.37 6.36 -7.61
C ARG A 63 -6.91 7.74 -7.17
N LEU A 64 -6.22 7.82 -6.04
CA LEU A 64 -5.63 9.07 -5.53
C LEU A 64 -4.29 9.40 -6.20
N GLY A 65 -3.40 8.41 -6.28
CA GLY A 65 -2.05 8.62 -6.78
C GLY A 65 -1.21 7.34 -6.75
N SER A 66 0.11 7.50 -6.74
CA SER A 66 1.11 6.43 -6.62
C SER A 66 2.25 6.87 -5.71
N ILE A 67 2.79 5.91 -4.97
CA ILE A 67 4.03 6.10 -4.23
C ILE A 67 5.23 5.90 -5.16
N GLY A 68 6.34 6.59 -4.86
CA GLY A 68 7.60 6.44 -5.58
C GLY A 68 8.28 5.08 -5.36
N PRO A 69 9.36 4.80 -6.11
CA PRO A 69 10.04 3.51 -6.09
C PRO A 69 10.64 3.16 -4.72
N ASP A 70 11.11 4.15 -3.96
CA ASP A 70 11.73 3.94 -2.64
C ASP A 70 10.71 3.43 -1.62
N ALA A 71 9.60 4.17 -1.46
CA ALA A 71 8.50 3.76 -0.59
C ALA A 71 7.90 2.42 -1.04
N SER A 72 7.74 2.21 -2.35
CA SER A 72 7.26 0.92 -2.89
C SER A 72 8.19 -0.24 -2.55
N SER A 73 9.51 -0.04 -2.66
CA SER A 73 10.53 -1.03 -2.31
C SER A 73 10.52 -1.34 -0.82
N GLN A 74 10.39 -0.31 0.03
CA GLN A 74 10.32 -0.49 1.47
C GLN A 74 9.06 -1.27 1.88
N VAL A 75 7.90 -0.97 1.29
CA VAL A 75 6.66 -1.75 1.52
C VAL A 75 6.88 -3.21 1.13
N ALA A 76 7.48 -3.47 -0.04
CA ALA A 76 7.75 -4.83 -0.48
C ALA A 76 8.69 -5.58 0.49
N THR A 77 9.77 -4.93 0.96
CA THR A 77 10.70 -5.51 1.94
C THR A 77 10.01 -5.84 3.25
N VAL A 78 9.21 -4.93 3.80
CA VAL A 78 8.51 -5.17 5.08
C VAL A 78 7.52 -6.34 4.93
N ILE A 79 6.78 -6.41 3.83
CA ILE A 79 5.84 -7.50 3.57
C ILE A 79 6.57 -8.85 3.44
N LYS A 80 7.69 -8.87 2.71
CA LYS A 80 8.58 -10.02 2.59
C LYS A 80 9.05 -10.54 3.95
N THR A 81 9.56 -9.63 4.79
CA THR A 81 9.95 -9.95 6.17
C THR A 81 8.78 -10.51 6.99
N LEU A 82 7.59 -9.92 6.89
CA LEU A 82 6.39 -10.40 7.60
C LEU A 82 5.96 -11.81 7.18
N LEU A 83 6.16 -12.15 5.92
CA LEU A 83 5.78 -13.44 5.33
C LEU A 83 6.92 -14.46 5.29
N ASN A 84 8.09 -14.11 5.87
CA ASN A 84 9.28 -14.95 5.89
C ASN A 84 9.74 -15.40 4.47
N TYR A 85 9.80 -14.45 3.54
CA TYR A 85 10.24 -14.62 2.15
C TYR A 85 11.20 -13.50 1.74
#